data_AF-A0A1G1Y578-F1
#
_entry.id   AF-A0A1G1Y578-F1
#
_cell.length_a   1.000
_cell.length_b   1.000
_cell.length_c   1.000
_cell.angle_alpha   90.00
_cell.angle_beta   90.00
_cell.angle_gamma   90.00
#
_symmetry.space_group_name_H-M   'P 1'
#
loop_
_entity.id
_entity.type
_entity.pdbx_description
1 polymer ?
#
loop_
_entity_poly.entity_id
_entity_poly.type
_entity_poly.pdbx_seq_one_letter_code
_entity_poly.pdbx_strand_id
1 'polypeptide(L)'
;MSTAIDQPQPFSKLPYLIAAHILILLGYGLNQGLYFHQAQLWLLFLGWLVLLLPLLKKPWLEFKFGADPVKLLLAANLAGFILSYFFDGGIYLVSRQGDNNIILLKFAALFLFLLYFVDFKLLGNNFFSAVLSHLSKFKFYYLVILALALRLLIIFYSPAPNIDVFYLLQGGADSIWQGQNPYTEVYYNVYSPAQCQAFYGEQDCANDNYTYLPAAIIISAVFKLFFGDVRFSYIFAIFGCAFIVYFLLKNKHAGQKIISELGALLVLYLPLGLFVLEQSWTDQFLAFYLYLFVYLFLAGLSQPAFAVFGIFLASKQTAFAFVPFLLAVRGIKFKPWLIALAVFGLIVLPFVFWQPADFYYDIVIDQLKFKEGLHSLSVNNLSRIVFQAGINQWLLFSAAGLLLVVLRRGKKDLAGFLHASILFLLGLFFLRRGFVNYYNFISLAMILLIVLSLRDLKI
;
A
#
# COMPACT_ATOMS: atom_id res chain seq x y z
N MET A 1 11.44 -48.47 -17.31
CA MET A 1 10.24 -48.02 -16.57
C MET A 1 10.52 -48.15 -15.09
N SER A 2 10.95 -47.06 -14.47
CA SER A 2 11.12 -46.92 -13.03
C SER A 2 10.39 -45.64 -12.66
N THR A 3 9.41 -45.79 -11.79
CA THR A 3 8.41 -44.82 -11.38
C THR A 3 9.08 -43.60 -10.78
N ALA A 4 9.04 -42.48 -11.52
CA ALA A 4 9.16 -41.16 -10.94
C ALA A 4 8.01 -41.03 -9.94
N ILE A 5 8.32 -41.27 -8.68
CA ILE A 5 7.47 -40.90 -7.56
C ILE A 5 7.26 -39.40 -7.71
N ASP A 6 6.03 -39.02 -8.06
CA ASP A 6 5.54 -37.65 -8.00
C ASP A 6 5.96 -37.07 -6.66
N GLN A 7 7.04 -36.29 -6.67
CA GLN A 7 7.29 -35.39 -5.56
C GLN A 7 6.08 -34.46 -5.54
N PRO A 8 5.36 -34.35 -4.41
CA PRO A 8 4.23 -33.45 -4.33
C PRO A 8 4.72 -32.07 -4.75
N GLN A 9 4.16 -31.58 -5.86
CA GLN A 9 4.39 -30.23 -6.37
C GLN A 9 4.35 -29.28 -5.15
N PRO A 10 5.43 -28.55 -4.86
CA PRO A 10 5.49 -27.76 -3.64
C PRO A 10 4.33 -26.78 -3.68
N PHE A 11 3.47 -26.85 -2.64
CA PHE A 11 2.40 -25.91 -2.33
C PHE A 11 2.57 -24.57 -3.06
N SER A 12 1.81 -24.37 -4.14
CA SER A 12 1.65 -23.03 -4.70
C SER A 12 1.08 -22.18 -3.57
N LYS A 13 1.87 -21.25 -3.04
CA LYS A 13 1.41 -20.33 -1.98
C LYS A 13 0.41 -19.31 -2.52
N LEU A 14 0.25 -19.23 -3.84
CA LEU A 14 -0.55 -18.22 -4.51
C LEU A 14 -2.02 -18.18 -4.05
N PRO A 15 -2.75 -19.31 -3.91
CA PRO A 15 -4.13 -19.27 -3.41
C PRO A 15 -4.24 -18.70 -2.01
N TYR A 16 -3.30 -19.02 -1.11
CA TYR A 16 -3.26 -18.48 0.25
C TYR A 16 -3.04 -16.96 0.24
N LEU A 17 -2.12 -16.48 -0.60
CA LEU A 17 -1.84 -15.06 -0.73
C LEU A 17 -3.03 -14.28 -1.30
N ILE A 18 -3.68 -14.83 -2.32
CA ILE A 18 -4.86 -14.23 -2.95
C ILE A 18 -6.05 -14.22 -1.98
N ALA A 19 -6.30 -15.32 -1.27
CA ALA A 19 -7.37 -15.40 -0.28
C ALA A 19 -7.14 -14.41 0.87
N ALA A 20 -5.91 -14.37 1.42
CA ALA A 20 -5.56 -13.39 2.43
C ALA A 20 -5.71 -11.95 1.93
N HIS A 21 -5.29 -11.66 0.69
CA HIS A 21 -5.41 -10.34 0.10
C HIS A 21 -6.88 -9.93 0.00
N ILE A 22 -7.76 -10.79 -0.52
CA ILE A 22 -9.20 -10.51 -0.63
C ILE A 22 -9.82 -10.29 0.75
N LEU A 23 -9.48 -11.10 1.76
CA LEU A 23 -9.99 -10.92 3.12
C LEU A 23 -9.56 -9.58 3.72
N ILE A 24 -8.29 -9.19 3.52
CA ILE A 24 -7.77 -7.90 3.98
C ILE A 24 -8.48 -6.76 3.25
N LEU A 25 -8.63 -6.86 1.92
CA LEU A 25 -9.37 -5.90 1.09
C LEU A 25 -10.81 -5.71 1.58
N LEU A 26 -11.53 -6.79 1.86
CA LEU A 26 -12.88 -6.72 2.41
C LEU A 26 -12.89 -6.13 3.83
N GLY A 27 -11.82 -6.32 4.59
CA GLY A 27 -11.65 -5.73 5.92
C GLY A 27 -11.63 -4.21 5.88
N TYR A 28 -10.69 -3.61 5.15
CA TYR A 28 -10.54 -2.14 5.16
C TYR A 28 -11.23 -1.42 3.98
N GLY A 29 -11.53 -2.11 2.88
CA GLY A 29 -11.99 -1.50 1.63
C GLY A 29 -13.48 -1.14 1.57
N LEU A 30 -14.26 -1.51 2.59
CA LEU A 30 -15.71 -1.27 2.67
C LEU A 30 -16.08 0.09 3.27
N ASN A 31 -15.12 0.80 3.86
CA ASN A 31 -15.30 2.16 4.32
C ASN A 31 -14.02 2.96 4.04
N GLN A 32 -14.16 4.26 3.85
CA GLN A 32 -13.03 5.19 3.74
C GLN A 32 -12.34 5.40 5.11
N GLY A 33 -12.22 4.33 5.92
CA GLY A 33 -11.56 4.36 7.23
C GLY A 33 -12.41 4.93 8.34
N LEU A 34 -13.72 5.09 8.11
CA LEU A 34 -14.67 5.65 9.04
C LEU A 34 -15.58 4.56 9.62
N TYR A 35 -15.47 4.38 10.93
CA TYR A 35 -16.34 3.66 11.88
C TYR A 35 -16.66 2.16 11.65
N PHE A 36 -15.92 1.32 12.39
CA PHE A 36 -16.39 0.42 13.46
C PHE A 36 -17.43 -0.68 13.22
N HIS A 37 -17.35 -1.40 12.10
CA HIS A 37 -18.01 -2.70 12.04
C HIS A 37 -17.07 -3.82 12.52
N GLN A 38 -17.49 -4.54 13.58
CA GLN A 38 -16.75 -5.71 14.10
C GLN A 38 -16.44 -6.74 12.99
N ALA A 39 -17.33 -6.86 12.00
CA ALA A 39 -17.13 -7.72 10.82
C ALA A 39 -15.84 -7.38 10.05
N GLN A 40 -15.48 -6.10 9.92
CA GLN A 40 -14.24 -5.69 9.25
C GLN A 40 -12.99 -6.15 9.99
N LEU A 41 -13.01 -6.07 11.32
CA LEU A 41 -11.92 -6.59 12.16
C LEU A 41 -11.81 -8.11 12.04
N TRP A 42 -12.94 -8.83 11.98
CA TRP A 42 -12.93 -10.27 11.72
C TRP A 42 -12.34 -10.62 10.36
N LEU A 43 -12.65 -9.87 9.31
CA LEU A 43 -12.07 -10.07 7.98
C LEU A 43 -10.54 -9.82 7.96
N LEU A 44 -10.08 -8.74 8.61
CA LEU A 44 -8.64 -8.48 8.78
C LEU A 44 -7.95 -9.60 9.58
N PHE A 45 -8.57 -10.05 10.66
CA PHE A 45 -8.07 -11.14 11.49
C PHE A 45 -7.98 -12.45 10.71
N LEU A 46 -9.01 -12.80 9.93
CA LEU A 46 -9.01 -13.98 9.08
C LEU A 46 -7.92 -13.90 8.00
N GLY A 47 -7.75 -12.73 7.36
CA GLY A 47 -6.66 -12.52 6.42
C GLY A 47 -5.28 -12.68 7.06
N TRP A 48 -5.08 -12.14 8.26
CA TRP A 48 -3.87 -12.32 9.06
C TRP A 48 -3.63 -13.79 9.44
N LEU A 49 -4.67 -14.53 9.85
CA LEU A 49 -4.59 -15.96 10.13
C LEU A 49 -4.19 -16.76 8.89
N VAL A 50 -4.78 -16.48 7.72
CA VAL A 50 -4.41 -17.15 6.46
C VAL A 50 -2.93 -16.93 6.12
N LEU A 51 -2.40 -15.72 6.37
CA LEU A 51 -0.97 -15.44 6.20
C LEU A 51 -0.06 -16.17 7.19
N LEU A 52 -0.57 -16.55 8.37
CA LEU A 52 0.18 -17.34 9.34
C LEU A 52 0.26 -18.83 9.00
N LEU A 53 -0.75 -19.38 8.32
CA LEU A 53 -0.84 -20.83 8.05
C LEU A 53 0.45 -21.41 7.44
N PRO A 54 1.11 -20.77 6.45
CA PRO A 54 2.35 -21.30 5.87
C PRO A 54 3.55 -21.35 6.83
N LEU A 55 3.47 -20.73 8.02
CA LEU A 55 4.50 -20.75 9.05
C LEU A 55 4.25 -21.82 10.13
N LEU A 56 3.11 -22.51 10.09
CA LEU A 56 2.76 -23.58 11.04
C LEU A 56 3.36 -24.92 10.59
N LYS A 57 3.96 -25.67 11.52
CA LYS A 57 4.55 -27.00 11.25
C LYS A 57 3.50 -28.04 10.83
N LYS A 58 2.29 -27.92 11.36
CA LYS A 58 1.12 -28.75 11.04
C LYS A 58 -0.05 -27.79 10.85
N PRO A 59 -0.28 -27.26 9.64
CA PRO A 59 -1.45 -26.43 9.40
C PRO A 59 -2.69 -27.29 9.63
N TRP A 60 -3.63 -26.82 10.44
CA TRP A 60 -4.93 -27.49 10.66
C TRP A 60 -5.89 -27.30 9.47
N LEU A 61 -5.49 -26.50 8.47
CA LEU A 61 -6.24 -26.17 7.26
C LEU A 61 -5.31 -26.31 6.04
N GLU A 62 -5.61 -27.29 5.19
CA GLU A 62 -5.00 -27.46 3.89
C GLU A 62 -6.01 -27.03 2.81
N PHE A 63 -5.70 -25.96 2.09
CA PHE A 63 -6.50 -25.52 0.95
C PHE A 63 -5.96 -26.18 -0.32
N LYS A 64 -6.64 -27.22 -0.80
CA LYS A 64 -6.38 -27.81 -2.12
C LYS A 64 -7.07 -27.01 -3.22
N PHE A 65 -6.65 -25.77 -3.42
CA PHE A 65 -7.07 -25.01 -4.60
C PHE A 65 -6.10 -25.30 -5.74
N GLY A 66 -6.45 -26.28 -6.58
CA GLY A 66 -5.84 -26.46 -7.91
C GLY A 66 -6.30 -25.37 -8.87
N ALA A 67 -6.02 -24.10 -8.55
CA ALA A 67 -6.54 -22.95 -9.27
C ALA A 67 -5.47 -22.35 -10.18
N ASP A 68 -5.81 -22.29 -11.47
CA ASP A 68 -5.10 -21.55 -12.51
C ASP A 68 -4.74 -20.13 -12.04
N PRO A 69 -3.46 -19.70 -12.09
CA PRO A 69 -3.02 -18.36 -11.70
C PRO A 69 -3.84 -17.22 -12.33
N VAL A 70 -4.29 -17.39 -13.58
CA VAL A 70 -5.11 -16.39 -14.27
C VAL A 70 -6.46 -16.26 -13.57
N LYS A 71 -7.12 -17.36 -13.23
CA LYS A 71 -8.42 -17.34 -12.54
C LYS A 71 -8.31 -16.71 -11.15
N LEU A 72 -7.23 -16.98 -10.42
CA LEU A 72 -6.97 -16.36 -9.12
C LEU A 72 -6.76 -14.84 -9.24
N LEU A 73 -6.00 -14.40 -10.24
CA LEU A 73 -5.80 -12.98 -10.52
C LEU A 73 -7.07 -12.28 -10.98
N LEU A 74 -7.90 -12.94 -11.79
CA LEU A 74 -9.21 -12.43 -12.20
C LEU A 74 -10.14 -12.25 -10.99
N ALA A 75 -10.19 -13.23 -10.08
CA ALA A 75 -10.98 -13.13 -8.86
C ALA A 75 -10.51 -11.97 -7.96
N ALA A 76 -9.18 -11.84 -7.76
CA ALA A 76 -8.61 -10.75 -6.98
C ALA A 76 -8.86 -9.37 -7.59
N ASN A 77 -8.71 -9.24 -8.92
CA ASN A 77 -9.03 -7.99 -9.61
C ASN A 77 -10.53 -7.70 -9.52
N LEU A 78 -11.41 -8.68 -9.75
CA LEU A 78 -12.85 -8.48 -9.68
C LEU A 78 -13.28 -7.94 -8.31
N ALA A 79 -12.74 -8.50 -7.22
CA ALA A 79 -12.96 -7.97 -5.88
C ALA A 79 -12.48 -6.51 -5.76
N GLY A 80 -11.28 -6.20 -6.29
CA GLY A 80 -10.74 -4.85 -6.33
C GLY A 80 -11.60 -3.86 -7.12
N PHE A 81 -12.03 -4.22 -8.33
CA PHE A 81 -12.88 -3.39 -9.18
C PHE A 81 -14.27 -3.15 -8.57
N ILE A 82 -14.90 -4.17 -7.96
CA ILE A 82 -16.19 -4.02 -7.27
C ILE A 82 -16.03 -3.07 -6.08
N LEU A 83 -15.04 -3.31 -5.22
CA LEU A 83 -14.82 -2.45 -4.06
C LEU A 83 -14.44 -1.02 -4.46
N SER A 84 -13.59 -0.87 -5.48
CA SER A 84 -13.27 0.45 -6.04
C SER A 84 -14.54 1.13 -6.57
N TYR A 85 -15.40 0.42 -7.32
CA TYR A 85 -16.64 0.96 -7.86
C TYR A 85 -17.58 1.50 -6.77
N PHE A 86 -17.79 0.76 -5.68
CA PHE A 86 -18.75 1.14 -4.64
C PHE A 86 -18.18 2.05 -3.54
N PHE A 87 -16.90 1.95 -3.20
CA PHE A 87 -16.35 2.54 -1.97
C PHE A 87 -15.15 3.47 -2.17
N ASP A 88 -14.54 3.50 -3.37
CA ASP A 88 -13.38 4.37 -3.64
C ASP A 88 -13.78 5.70 -4.29
N GLY A 89 -13.13 6.78 -3.91
CA GLY A 89 -13.46 8.14 -4.38
C GLY A 89 -13.02 9.20 -3.38
N GLY A 90 -13.11 10.46 -3.78
CA GLY A 90 -12.88 11.59 -2.89
C GLY A 90 -14.11 11.90 -2.06
N ILE A 91 -13.90 12.34 -0.82
CA ILE A 91 -14.97 12.81 0.08
C ILE A 91 -15.08 14.32 0.13
N TYR A 92 -14.10 15.04 -0.42
CA TYR A 92 -14.05 16.51 -0.42
C TYR A 92 -14.21 17.10 -1.83
N LEU A 93 -14.97 16.40 -2.69
CA LEU A 93 -15.23 16.84 -4.05
C LEU A 93 -16.07 18.14 -4.06
N VAL A 94 -15.61 19.17 -4.75
CA VAL A 94 -16.23 20.52 -4.76
C VAL A 94 -17.46 20.63 -5.66
N SER A 95 -17.77 19.58 -6.45
CA SER A 95 -18.92 19.61 -7.36
C SER A 95 -19.59 18.24 -7.52
N ARG A 96 -20.92 18.25 -7.62
CA ARG A 96 -21.73 17.06 -7.92
C ARG A 96 -21.41 16.49 -9.31
N GLN A 97 -21.04 17.35 -10.26
CA GLN A 97 -20.60 16.93 -11.59
C GLN A 97 -19.29 16.13 -11.50
N GLY A 98 -18.36 16.54 -10.63
CA GLY A 98 -17.11 15.82 -10.42
C GLY A 98 -17.33 14.41 -9.90
N ASP A 99 -18.25 14.23 -8.95
CA ASP A 99 -18.65 12.92 -8.43
C ASP A 99 -19.26 12.04 -9.54
N ASN A 100 -20.24 12.57 -10.29
CA ASN A 100 -20.86 11.85 -11.41
C ASN A 100 -19.82 11.41 -12.48
N ASN A 101 -18.85 12.26 -12.78
CA ASN A 101 -17.78 11.95 -13.74
C ASN A 101 -16.90 10.80 -13.22
N ILE A 102 -16.54 10.80 -11.93
CA ILE A 102 -15.76 9.73 -11.31
C ILE A 102 -16.53 8.42 -11.35
N ILE A 103 -17.82 8.41 -10.99
CA ILE A 103 -18.68 7.23 -11.04
C ILE A 103 -18.76 6.66 -12.47
N LEU A 104 -18.96 7.52 -13.47
CA LEU A 104 -19.02 7.11 -14.88
C LEU A 104 -17.72 6.46 -15.35
N LEU A 105 -16.55 7.03 -15.02
CA LEU A 105 -15.26 6.47 -15.41
C LEU A 105 -14.96 5.16 -14.67
N LYS A 106 -15.38 5.02 -13.41
CA LYS A 106 -15.28 3.76 -12.67
C LYS A 106 -16.19 2.67 -13.27
N PHE A 107 -17.40 3.04 -13.70
CA PHE A 107 -18.28 2.12 -14.44
C PHE A 107 -17.63 1.66 -15.75
N ALA A 108 -17.08 2.58 -16.54
CA ALA A 108 -16.37 2.26 -17.78
C ALA A 108 -15.17 1.34 -17.52
N ALA A 109 -14.42 1.57 -16.44
CA ALA A 109 -13.32 0.71 -16.04
C ALA A 109 -13.79 -0.71 -15.65
N LEU A 110 -14.86 -0.82 -14.85
CA LEU A 110 -15.44 -2.12 -14.51
C LEU A 110 -15.92 -2.87 -15.76
N PHE A 111 -16.61 -2.18 -16.67
CA PHE A 111 -17.05 -2.76 -17.95
C PHE A 111 -15.88 -3.29 -18.78
N LEU A 112 -14.81 -2.50 -18.95
CA LEU A 112 -13.61 -2.92 -19.68
C LEU A 112 -12.90 -4.09 -19.00
N PHE A 113 -12.89 -4.12 -17.67
CA PHE A 113 -12.33 -5.24 -16.92
C PHE A 113 -13.14 -6.52 -17.14
N LEU A 114 -14.48 -6.45 -17.18
CA LEU A 114 -15.33 -7.61 -17.44
C LEU A 114 -15.07 -8.27 -18.81
N LEU A 115 -14.51 -7.53 -19.78
CA LEU A 115 -14.06 -8.10 -21.06
C LEU A 115 -12.90 -9.11 -20.93
N TYR A 116 -12.26 -9.26 -19.76
CA TYR A 116 -11.31 -10.35 -19.50
C TYR A 116 -11.99 -11.71 -19.26
N PHE A 117 -13.31 -11.74 -18.98
CA PHE A 117 -14.06 -12.97 -18.73
C PHE A 117 -14.78 -13.50 -19.98
N VAL A 118 -14.83 -12.71 -21.05
CA VAL A 118 -15.68 -13.01 -22.21
C VAL A 118 -14.82 -13.27 -23.44
N ASP A 119 -14.83 -14.52 -23.90
CA ASP A 119 -14.40 -14.89 -25.24
C ASP A 119 -15.61 -14.88 -26.17
N PHE A 120 -15.81 -13.76 -26.87
CA PHE A 120 -16.94 -13.60 -27.79
C PHE A 120 -16.48 -13.77 -29.24
N LYS A 121 -17.23 -14.57 -30.01
CA LYS A 121 -17.16 -14.58 -31.48
C LYS A 121 -18.19 -13.60 -32.01
N LEU A 122 -17.74 -12.50 -32.61
CA LEU A 122 -18.63 -11.50 -33.18
C LEU A 122 -19.26 -12.06 -34.46
N LEU A 123 -20.59 -12.17 -34.47
CA LEU A 123 -21.37 -12.57 -35.63
C LEU A 123 -21.74 -11.31 -36.42
N GLY A 124 -21.01 -11.06 -37.51
CA GLY A 124 -21.29 -9.97 -38.45
C GLY A 124 -20.31 -8.79 -38.37
N ASN A 125 -20.10 -8.17 -39.54
CA ASN A 125 -19.18 -7.05 -39.72
C ASN A 125 -19.92 -5.70 -39.58
N ASN A 126 -20.38 -5.40 -38.37
CA ASN A 126 -21.08 -4.14 -38.05
C ASN A 126 -20.23 -3.25 -37.11
N PHE A 127 -20.64 -1.99 -36.95
CA PHE A 127 -19.94 -1.00 -36.12
C PHE A 127 -19.75 -1.48 -34.67
N PHE A 128 -20.80 -2.06 -34.05
CA PHE A 128 -20.74 -2.52 -32.66
C PHE A 128 -19.73 -3.67 -32.48
N SER A 129 -19.69 -4.61 -33.43
CA SER A 129 -18.68 -5.66 -33.48
C SER A 129 -17.26 -5.07 -33.58
N ALA A 130 -17.04 -4.09 -34.46
CA ALA A 130 -15.74 -3.45 -34.60
C ALA A 130 -15.30 -2.74 -33.31
N VAL A 131 -16.20 -1.99 -32.67
CA VAL A 131 -15.93 -1.30 -31.39
C VAL A 131 -15.61 -2.30 -30.28
N LEU A 132 -16.43 -3.32 -30.08
CA LEU A 132 -16.21 -4.29 -29.00
C LEU A 132 -14.92 -5.10 -29.19
N SER A 133 -14.59 -5.45 -30.43
CA SER A 133 -13.31 -6.08 -30.79
C SER A 133 -12.12 -5.17 -30.44
N HIS A 134 -12.20 -3.89 -30.79
CA HIS A 134 -11.17 -2.90 -30.47
C HIS A 134 -11.01 -2.73 -28.95
N LEU A 135 -12.11 -2.56 -28.22
CA LEU A 135 -12.10 -2.45 -26.77
C LEU A 135 -11.50 -3.70 -26.13
N SER A 136 -11.87 -4.91 -26.56
CA SER A 136 -11.29 -6.14 -25.99
C SER A 136 -9.80 -6.29 -26.31
N LYS A 137 -9.34 -5.86 -27.49
CA LYS A 137 -7.92 -5.89 -27.88
C LYS A 137 -7.08 -4.90 -27.06
N PHE A 138 -7.61 -3.71 -26.79
CA PHE A 138 -6.87 -2.61 -26.15
C PHE A 138 -7.30 -2.34 -24.70
N LYS A 139 -8.13 -3.21 -24.09
CA LYS A 139 -8.71 -3.03 -22.73
C LYS A 139 -7.68 -2.65 -21.67
N PHE A 140 -6.51 -3.29 -21.66
CA PHE A 140 -5.45 -2.98 -20.70
C PHE A 140 -5.01 -1.52 -20.77
N TYR A 141 -4.76 -1.00 -21.98
CA TYR A 141 -4.32 0.39 -22.16
C TYR A 141 -5.41 1.38 -21.76
N TYR A 142 -6.67 1.09 -22.12
CA TYR A 142 -7.79 1.93 -21.69
C TYR A 142 -7.96 1.94 -20.17
N LEU A 143 -7.79 0.80 -19.50
CA LEU A 143 -7.80 0.71 -18.04
C LEU A 143 -6.65 1.53 -17.42
N VAL A 144 -5.43 1.46 -17.97
CA VAL A 144 -4.31 2.29 -17.49
C VAL A 144 -4.62 3.80 -17.65
N ILE A 145 -5.18 4.21 -18.79
CA ILE A 145 -5.57 5.60 -19.06
C ILE A 145 -6.69 6.05 -18.11
N LEU A 146 -7.71 5.21 -17.89
CA LEU A 146 -8.80 5.51 -16.96
C LEU A 146 -8.29 5.62 -15.52
N ALA A 147 -7.38 4.76 -15.09
CA ALA A 147 -6.75 4.84 -13.77
C ALA A 147 -5.98 6.16 -13.56
N LEU A 148 -5.38 6.71 -14.62
CA LEU A 148 -4.69 8.01 -14.59
C LEU A 148 -5.71 9.14 -14.53
N ALA A 149 -6.69 9.11 -15.43
CA ALA A 149 -7.76 10.10 -15.48
C ALA A 149 -8.50 10.22 -14.14
N LEU A 150 -8.88 9.10 -13.52
CA LEU A 150 -9.54 9.09 -12.21
C LEU A 150 -8.72 9.81 -11.14
N ARG A 151 -7.40 9.59 -11.08
CA ARG A 151 -6.51 10.23 -10.10
C ARG A 151 -6.32 11.72 -10.36
N LEU A 152 -6.20 12.11 -11.62
CA LEU A 152 -6.14 13.52 -12.01
C LEU A 152 -7.43 14.24 -11.63
N LEU A 153 -8.59 13.62 -11.89
CA LEU A 153 -9.88 14.19 -11.52
C LEU A 153 -10.03 14.37 -10.01
N ILE A 154 -9.49 13.48 -9.18
CA ILE A 154 -9.47 13.66 -7.73
C ILE A 154 -8.72 14.94 -7.35
N ILE A 155 -7.53 15.18 -7.92
CA ILE A 155 -6.75 16.39 -7.63
C ILE A 155 -7.52 17.64 -8.05
N PHE A 156 -8.12 17.64 -9.24
CA PHE A 156 -8.84 18.80 -9.78
C PHE A 156 -10.20 19.06 -9.12
N TYR A 157 -10.92 18.02 -8.73
CA TYR A 157 -12.21 18.15 -8.06
C TYR A 157 -12.11 18.23 -6.54
N SER A 158 -10.95 17.96 -5.95
CA SER A 158 -10.66 18.14 -4.53
C SER A 158 -9.39 18.99 -4.37
N PRO A 159 -9.38 20.27 -4.79
CA PRO A 159 -8.18 21.10 -4.77
C PRO A 159 -7.74 21.50 -3.35
N ALA A 160 -8.67 21.49 -2.39
CA ALA A 160 -8.43 21.88 -0.99
C ALA A 160 -9.14 20.88 -0.04
N PRO A 161 -8.68 19.61 0.03
CA PRO A 161 -9.31 18.59 0.85
C PRO A 161 -9.27 18.97 2.33
N ASN A 162 -10.31 18.63 3.09
CA ASN A 162 -10.43 18.96 4.51
C ASN A 162 -9.67 17.95 5.39
N ILE A 163 -8.34 17.89 5.21
CA ILE A 163 -7.42 16.99 5.91
C ILE A 163 -6.09 17.71 6.21
N ASP A 164 -5.63 17.62 7.46
CA ASP A 164 -4.38 18.23 7.94
C ASP A 164 -3.14 17.81 7.14
N VAL A 165 -3.02 16.52 6.80
CA VAL A 165 -1.85 15.95 6.11
C VAL A 165 -1.61 16.62 4.75
N PHE A 166 -2.66 17.00 4.03
CA PHE A 166 -2.51 17.71 2.75
C PHE A 166 -1.80 19.05 2.96
N TYR A 167 -2.27 19.86 3.91
CA TYR A 167 -1.69 21.17 4.19
C TYR A 167 -0.29 21.08 4.84
N LEU A 168 -0.06 20.07 5.67
CA LEU A 168 1.25 19.76 6.24
C LEU A 168 2.28 19.52 5.13
N LEU A 169 1.96 18.64 4.17
CA LEU A 169 2.89 18.28 3.10
C LEU A 169 3.03 19.37 2.05
N GLN A 170 1.91 20.04 1.73
CA GLN A 170 1.91 21.17 0.81
C GLN A 170 2.75 22.31 1.39
N GLY A 171 2.53 22.70 2.64
CA GLY A 171 3.31 23.75 3.32
C GLY A 171 4.76 23.34 3.51
N GLY A 172 5.04 22.13 3.99
CA GLY A 172 6.42 21.67 4.22
C GLY A 172 7.24 21.63 2.92
N ALA A 173 6.58 21.35 1.79
CA ALA A 173 7.19 21.44 0.48
C ALA A 173 7.57 22.88 0.10
N ASP A 174 6.77 23.89 0.48
CA ASP A 174 7.15 25.30 0.31
C ASP A 174 8.33 25.67 1.19
N SER A 175 8.32 25.23 2.45
CA SER A 175 9.38 25.53 3.43
C SER A 175 10.75 25.10 2.90
N ILE A 176 10.85 23.90 2.29
CA ILE A 176 12.08 23.44 1.64
C ILE A 176 12.59 24.43 0.58
N TRP A 177 11.71 24.92 -0.30
CA TRP A 177 12.08 25.85 -1.37
C TRP A 177 12.38 27.27 -0.86
N GLN A 178 11.80 27.64 0.27
CA GLN A 178 12.06 28.92 0.95
C GLN A 178 13.30 28.89 1.84
N GLY A 179 13.99 27.74 1.95
CA GLY A 179 15.14 27.58 2.84
C GLY A 179 14.75 27.60 4.31
N GLN A 180 13.52 27.22 4.63
CA GLN A 180 12.97 27.07 5.98
C GLN A 180 12.95 25.59 6.38
N ASN A 181 13.05 25.35 7.69
CA ASN A 181 13.05 23.99 8.21
C ASN A 181 11.60 23.50 8.38
N PRO A 182 11.13 22.47 7.65
CA PRO A 182 9.75 21.99 7.77
C PRO A 182 9.39 21.47 9.17
N TYR A 183 10.38 21.14 10.01
CA TYR A 183 10.14 20.68 11.39
C TYR A 183 9.94 21.85 12.39
N THR A 184 10.02 23.11 11.95
CA THR A 184 9.79 24.28 12.81
C THR A 184 8.60 25.12 12.38
N GLU A 185 7.93 24.73 11.29
CA GLU A 185 6.86 25.50 10.69
C GLU A 185 5.50 25.16 11.29
N VAL A 186 4.61 26.14 11.29
CA VAL A 186 3.20 25.95 11.60
C VAL A 186 2.40 26.00 10.31
N TYR A 187 1.72 24.91 10.01
CA TYR A 187 0.95 24.74 8.79
C TYR A 187 -0.51 25.13 8.97
N TYR A 188 -1.22 25.31 7.86
CA TYR A 188 -2.65 25.62 7.90
C TYR A 188 -3.42 24.50 8.62
N ASN A 189 -4.13 24.87 9.69
CA ASN A 189 -5.07 24.00 10.37
C ASN A 189 -6.46 24.17 9.74
N VAL A 190 -7.02 23.08 9.24
CA VAL A 190 -8.32 23.06 8.56
C VAL A 190 -9.48 22.76 9.51
N TYR A 191 -9.19 22.36 10.75
CA TYR A 191 -10.19 21.95 11.72
C TYR A 191 -10.71 23.12 12.55
N SER A 192 -12.04 23.15 12.75
CA SER A 192 -12.66 24.04 13.74
C SER A 192 -12.32 23.61 15.17
N PRO A 193 -12.44 24.48 16.19
CA PRO A 193 -12.19 24.12 17.58
C PRO A 193 -13.00 22.90 18.07
N ALA A 194 -14.24 22.74 17.58
CA ALA A 194 -15.08 21.58 17.87
C ALA A 194 -14.52 20.28 17.25
N GLN A 195 -13.98 20.36 16.04
CA GLN A 195 -13.32 19.22 15.39
C GLN A 195 -11.98 18.89 16.07
N CYS A 196 -11.18 19.89 16.44
CA CYS A 196 -9.96 19.69 17.22
C CYS A 196 -10.28 18.94 18.52
N GLN A 197 -11.31 19.38 19.25
CA GLN A 197 -11.73 18.73 20.50
C GLN A 197 -12.19 17.29 20.27
N ALA A 198 -12.87 17.02 19.17
CA ALA A 198 -13.37 15.69 18.83
C ALA A 198 -12.26 14.72 18.37
N PHE A 199 -11.28 15.20 17.59
CA PHE A 199 -10.25 14.36 16.99
C PHE A 199 -9.02 14.19 17.88
N TYR A 200 -8.54 15.27 18.50
CA TYR A 200 -7.30 15.32 19.27
C TYR A 200 -7.54 15.47 20.78
N GLY A 201 -8.75 15.84 21.19
CA GLY A 201 -9.08 16.08 22.59
C GLY A 201 -8.65 17.47 23.10
N GLU A 202 -8.29 18.37 22.19
CA GLU A 202 -7.75 19.71 22.46
C GLU A 202 -8.55 20.74 21.66
N GLN A 203 -8.86 21.91 22.25
CA GLN A 203 -9.70 22.91 21.57
C GLN A 203 -8.96 23.71 20.49
N ASP A 204 -7.64 23.77 20.57
CA ASP A 204 -6.77 24.46 19.63
C ASP A 204 -5.68 23.51 19.18
N CYS A 205 -5.98 22.72 18.15
CA CYS A 205 -5.04 21.74 17.59
C CYS A 205 -4.18 22.40 16.52
N ALA A 206 -2.95 22.79 16.85
CA ALA A 206 -2.02 23.31 15.87
C ALA A 206 -1.57 22.20 14.90
N ASN A 207 -1.39 22.55 13.62
CA ASN A 207 -0.75 21.68 12.65
C ASN A 207 0.74 22.06 12.58
N ASP A 208 1.47 21.79 13.65
CA ASP A 208 2.83 22.28 13.90
C ASP A 208 3.90 21.16 13.98
N ASN A 209 3.52 19.91 13.72
CA ASN A 209 4.43 18.77 13.79
C ASN A 209 4.55 18.07 12.43
N TYR A 210 5.74 18.13 11.81
CA TYR A 210 6.03 17.37 10.59
C TYR A 210 6.38 15.92 10.92
N THR A 211 5.37 15.05 10.97
CA THR A 211 5.49 13.68 11.50
C THR A 211 6.14 12.64 10.58
N TYR A 212 6.62 13.02 9.40
CA TYR A 212 7.24 12.11 8.42
C TYR A 212 8.77 12.29 8.36
N LEU A 213 9.49 11.27 7.89
CA LEU A 213 10.93 11.40 7.67
C LEU A 213 11.21 12.17 6.35
N PRO A 214 12.39 12.80 6.21
CA PRO A 214 12.62 13.82 5.17
C PRO A 214 12.51 13.34 3.72
N ALA A 215 12.69 12.06 3.42
CA ALA A 215 12.57 11.60 2.03
C ALA A 215 11.17 11.85 1.45
N ALA A 216 10.12 11.82 2.29
CA ALA A 216 8.76 12.13 1.88
C ALA A 216 8.61 13.59 1.45
N ILE A 217 9.12 14.54 2.24
CA ILE A 217 9.01 15.96 1.88
C ILE A 217 9.85 16.35 0.67
N ILE A 218 11.05 15.76 0.53
CA ILE A 218 11.95 16.08 -0.58
C ILE A 218 11.30 15.73 -1.92
N ILE A 219 10.73 14.53 -2.06
CA ILE A 219 10.07 14.14 -3.31
C ILE A 219 8.78 14.94 -3.53
N SER A 220 8.00 15.19 -2.48
CA SER A 220 6.80 16.03 -2.57
C SER A 220 7.13 17.45 -2.99
N ALA A 221 8.23 18.04 -2.49
CA ALA A 221 8.71 19.37 -2.85
C ALA A 221 9.05 19.46 -4.35
N VAL A 222 9.73 18.45 -4.91
CA VAL A 222 10.04 18.41 -6.34
C VAL A 222 8.76 18.39 -7.18
N PHE A 223 7.79 17.54 -6.87
CA PHE A 223 6.54 17.47 -7.64
C PHE A 223 5.69 18.73 -7.47
N LYS A 224 5.64 19.29 -6.26
CA LYS A 224 4.95 20.55 -6.02
C LYS A 224 5.55 21.69 -6.85
N LEU A 225 6.88 21.75 -6.98
CA LEU A 225 7.53 22.77 -7.82
C LEU A 225 7.04 22.73 -9.27
N PHE A 226 6.87 21.53 -9.84
CA PHE A 226 6.49 21.37 -11.25
C PHE A 226 4.97 21.41 -11.49
N PHE A 227 4.17 20.92 -10.55
CA PHE A 227 2.72 20.70 -10.75
C PHE A 227 1.83 21.53 -9.81
N GLY A 228 2.42 22.25 -8.85
CA GLY A 228 1.69 23.05 -7.85
C GLY A 228 1.03 22.24 -6.73
N ASP A 229 1.04 20.91 -6.78
CA ASP A 229 0.36 20.03 -5.82
C ASP A 229 1.21 18.79 -5.52
N VAL A 230 1.39 18.48 -4.23
CA VAL A 230 2.19 17.33 -3.79
C VAL A 230 1.60 16.00 -4.27
N ARG A 231 0.29 15.90 -4.53
CA ARG A 231 -0.37 14.62 -4.86
C ARG A 231 0.04 14.06 -6.22
N PHE A 232 0.65 14.84 -7.10
CA PHE A 232 1.21 14.32 -8.35
C PHE A 232 2.36 13.32 -8.11
N SER A 233 3.09 13.45 -7.01
CA SER A 233 4.14 12.48 -6.64
C SER A 233 3.57 11.09 -6.33
N TYR A 234 2.34 11.04 -5.82
CA TYR A 234 1.62 9.81 -5.49
C TYR A 234 1.12 9.08 -6.74
N ILE A 235 0.66 9.84 -7.73
CA ILE A 235 0.34 9.30 -9.06
C ILE A 235 1.59 8.64 -9.65
N PHE A 236 2.74 9.33 -9.61
CA PHE A 236 4.01 8.77 -10.06
C PHE A 236 4.36 7.47 -9.32
N ALA A 237 4.24 7.47 -7.98
CA ALA A 237 4.58 6.32 -7.15
C ALA A 237 3.76 5.07 -7.52
N ILE A 238 2.43 5.20 -7.64
CA ILE A 238 1.53 4.07 -7.93
C ILE A 238 1.66 3.57 -9.37
N PHE A 239 1.83 4.47 -10.34
CA PHE A 239 2.11 4.07 -11.72
C PHE A 239 3.49 3.41 -11.84
N GLY A 240 4.48 3.87 -11.08
CA GLY A 240 5.78 3.23 -10.94
C GLY A 240 5.67 1.79 -10.41
N CYS A 241 4.86 1.59 -9.36
CA CYS A 241 4.55 0.25 -8.84
C CYS A 241 3.93 -0.66 -9.91
N ALA A 242 2.90 -0.18 -10.61
CA ALA A 242 2.21 -0.94 -11.65
C ALA A 242 3.13 -1.29 -12.83
N PHE A 243 3.96 -0.33 -13.25
CA PHE A 243 4.98 -0.53 -14.27
C PHE A 243 5.98 -1.63 -13.85
N ILE A 244 6.53 -1.54 -12.63
CA ILE A 244 7.46 -2.54 -12.10
C ILE A 244 6.82 -3.94 -12.11
N VAL A 245 5.57 -4.07 -11.64
CA VAL A 245 4.84 -5.34 -11.64
C VAL A 245 4.67 -5.90 -13.04
N TYR A 246 4.27 -5.05 -14.00
CA TYR A 246 4.11 -5.43 -15.39
C TYR A 246 5.41 -6.03 -15.94
N PHE A 247 6.55 -5.37 -15.74
CA PHE A 247 7.85 -5.83 -16.25
C PHE A 247 8.39 -7.07 -15.53
N LEU A 248 8.17 -7.20 -14.21
CA LEU A 248 8.56 -8.40 -13.46
C LEU A 248 7.87 -9.66 -13.98
N LEU A 249 6.60 -9.54 -14.41
CA LEU A 249 5.80 -10.66 -14.89
C LEU A 249 5.93 -10.89 -16.40
N LYS A 250 6.00 -9.82 -17.21
CA LYS A 250 6.04 -9.90 -18.68
C LYS A 250 7.16 -10.81 -19.20
N ASN A 251 8.36 -10.67 -18.65
CA ASN A 251 9.53 -11.43 -19.12
C ASN A 251 9.48 -12.90 -18.73
N LYS A 252 8.80 -13.22 -17.61
CA LYS A 252 8.72 -14.58 -17.07
C LYS A 252 7.58 -15.37 -17.67
N HIS A 253 6.51 -14.68 -18.03
CA HIS A 253 5.29 -15.24 -18.60
C HIS A 253 5.04 -14.70 -20.00
N ALA A 254 6.06 -14.70 -20.86
CA ALA A 254 5.99 -14.12 -22.21
C ALA A 254 4.85 -14.71 -23.07
N GLY A 255 4.47 -15.97 -22.81
CA GLY A 255 3.33 -16.64 -23.45
C GLY A 255 1.96 -16.32 -22.84
N GLN A 256 1.89 -15.63 -21.69
CA GLN A 256 0.65 -15.31 -20.96
C GLN A 256 0.61 -13.84 -20.53
N LYS A 257 0.57 -12.94 -21.52
CA LYS A 257 0.52 -11.48 -21.33
C LYS A 257 -0.53 -11.04 -20.29
N ILE A 258 -1.67 -11.74 -20.22
CA ILE A 258 -2.75 -11.50 -19.26
C ILE A 258 -2.28 -11.47 -17.80
N ILE A 259 -1.29 -12.30 -17.41
CA ILE A 259 -0.76 -12.32 -16.03
C ILE A 259 -0.10 -10.97 -15.70
N SER A 260 0.70 -10.43 -16.62
CA SER A 260 1.35 -9.13 -16.42
C SER A 260 0.36 -7.96 -16.40
N GLU A 261 -0.69 -8.03 -17.22
CA GLU A 261 -1.77 -7.03 -17.24
C GLU A 261 -2.57 -7.05 -15.94
N LEU A 262 -3.06 -8.22 -15.52
CA LEU A 262 -3.84 -8.38 -14.29
C LEU A 262 -3.01 -8.04 -13.04
N GLY A 263 -1.71 -8.35 -13.03
CA GLY A 263 -0.82 -7.95 -11.94
C GLY A 263 -0.71 -6.43 -11.81
N ALA A 264 -0.56 -5.71 -12.92
CA ALA A 264 -0.51 -4.24 -12.91
C ALA A 264 -1.86 -3.62 -12.53
N LEU A 265 -2.97 -4.20 -13.00
CA LEU A 265 -4.32 -3.75 -12.66
C LEU A 265 -4.65 -3.91 -11.17
N LEU A 266 -4.14 -4.95 -10.50
CA LEU A 266 -4.28 -5.09 -9.04
C LEU A 266 -3.73 -3.87 -8.27
N VAL A 267 -2.66 -3.26 -8.78
CA VAL A 267 -2.07 -2.05 -8.19
C VAL A 267 -2.91 -0.82 -8.52
N LEU A 268 -3.26 -0.63 -9.81
CA LEU A 268 -3.91 0.59 -10.28
C LEU A 268 -5.36 0.75 -9.78
N TYR A 269 -6.06 -0.38 -9.59
CA TYR A 269 -7.44 -0.45 -9.12
C TYR A 269 -7.55 -1.03 -7.71
N LEU A 270 -6.48 -0.91 -6.93
CA LEU A 270 -6.53 -1.22 -5.51
C LEU A 270 -7.59 -0.32 -4.83
N PRO A 271 -8.57 -0.90 -4.10
CA PRO A 271 -9.61 -0.14 -3.43
C PRO A 271 -9.06 0.93 -2.49
N LEU A 272 -9.81 2.04 -2.41
CA LEU A 272 -9.47 3.25 -1.66
C LEU A 272 -8.21 3.98 -2.16
N GLY A 273 -7.71 3.65 -3.35
CA GLY A 273 -6.54 4.31 -3.94
C GLY A 273 -6.82 5.78 -4.27
N LEU A 274 -8.04 6.13 -4.69
CA LEU A 274 -8.45 7.51 -4.94
C LEU A 274 -8.64 8.28 -3.62
N PHE A 275 -9.22 7.62 -2.63
CA PHE A 275 -9.36 8.19 -1.29
C PHE A 275 -8.00 8.49 -0.65
N VAL A 276 -7.08 7.52 -0.62
CA VAL A 276 -5.72 7.69 -0.07
C VAL A 276 -4.96 8.80 -0.80
N LEU A 277 -5.16 8.94 -2.12
CA LEU A 277 -4.59 10.04 -2.90
C LEU A 277 -5.14 11.40 -2.45
N GLU A 278 -6.46 11.53 -2.27
CA GLU A 278 -7.08 12.76 -1.78
C GLU A 278 -6.53 13.16 -0.40
N GLN A 279 -6.39 12.20 0.51
CA GLN A 279 -5.87 12.41 1.87
C GLN A 279 -4.37 12.72 1.93
N SER A 280 -3.67 12.65 0.80
CA SER A 280 -2.23 12.92 0.70
C SER A 280 -1.35 12.05 1.60
N TRP A 281 -1.79 10.83 1.91
CA TRP A 281 -1.02 9.92 2.75
C TRP A 281 0.22 9.37 2.03
N THR A 282 1.38 9.50 2.67
CA THR A 282 2.71 9.23 2.10
C THR A 282 3.03 7.76 1.86
N ASP A 283 2.18 6.84 2.30
CA ASP A 283 2.41 5.39 2.23
C ASP A 283 2.55 4.86 0.78
N GLN A 284 2.09 5.63 -0.21
CA GLN A 284 2.31 5.32 -1.62
C GLN A 284 3.81 5.37 -2.01
N PHE A 285 4.60 6.24 -1.37
CA PHE A 285 6.05 6.26 -1.55
C PHE A 285 6.73 5.03 -0.98
N LEU A 286 6.29 4.57 0.20
CA LEU A 286 6.80 3.35 0.80
C LEU A 286 6.59 2.16 -0.14
N ALA A 287 5.41 2.06 -0.75
CA ALA A 287 5.15 1.03 -1.75
C ALA A 287 6.11 1.15 -2.95
N PHE A 288 6.24 2.34 -3.54
CA PHE A 288 7.12 2.54 -4.69
C PHE A 288 8.57 2.18 -4.41
N TYR A 289 9.15 2.66 -3.30
CA TYR A 289 10.53 2.34 -2.96
C TYR A 289 10.71 0.85 -2.63
N LEU A 290 9.73 0.19 -2.00
CA LEU A 290 9.78 -1.25 -1.76
C LEU A 290 9.74 -2.06 -3.07
N TYR A 291 8.90 -1.66 -4.02
CA TYR A 291 8.80 -2.29 -5.34
C TYR A 291 10.08 -2.10 -6.13
N LEU A 292 10.63 -0.88 -6.13
CA LEU A 292 11.87 -0.56 -6.81
C LEU A 292 13.07 -1.28 -6.19
N PHE A 293 13.13 -1.38 -4.86
CA PHE A 293 14.10 -2.21 -4.14
C PHE A 293 14.06 -3.66 -4.63
N VAL A 294 12.88 -4.28 -4.62
CA VAL A 294 12.70 -5.67 -5.07
C VAL A 294 13.08 -5.84 -6.54
N TYR A 295 12.67 -4.91 -7.41
CA TYR A 295 13.02 -4.94 -8.83
C TYR A 295 14.54 -4.92 -9.05
N LEU A 296 15.24 -3.94 -8.44
CA LEU A 296 16.69 -3.80 -8.56
C LEU A 296 17.43 -4.98 -7.92
N PHE A 297 16.94 -5.48 -6.79
CA PHE A 297 17.51 -6.65 -6.12
C PHE A 297 17.42 -7.89 -7.01
N LEU A 298 16.26 -8.13 -7.63
CA LEU A 298 16.06 -9.24 -8.57
C LEU A 298 16.84 -9.09 -9.88
N ALA A 299 17.15 -7.86 -10.29
CA ALA A 299 18.02 -7.57 -11.42
C ALA A 299 19.52 -7.77 -11.11
N GLY A 300 19.89 -8.13 -9.87
CA GLY A 300 21.28 -8.29 -9.45
C GLY A 300 21.99 -6.95 -9.14
N LEU A 301 21.28 -5.83 -9.19
CA LEU A 301 21.80 -4.48 -8.94
C LEU A 301 21.79 -4.18 -7.43
N SER A 302 22.58 -4.94 -6.66
CA SER A 302 22.56 -4.90 -5.19
C SER A 302 22.86 -3.52 -4.59
N GLN A 303 23.79 -2.75 -5.16
CA GLN A 303 24.15 -1.44 -4.65
C GLN A 303 23.01 -0.41 -4.87
N PRO A 304 22.47 -0.22 -6.09
CA PRO A 304 21.27 0.60 -6.31
C PRO A 304 20.07 0.15 -5.49
N ALA A 305 19.82 -1.16 -5.35
CA ALA A 305 18.72 -1.67 -4.53
C ALA A 305 18.84 -1.14 -3.09
N PHE A 306 20.01 -1.29 -2.47
CA PHE A 306 20.20 -0.83 -1.09
C PHE A 306 20.22 0.70 -0.95
N ALA A 307 20.63 1.45 -1.97
CA ALA A 307 20.43 2.89 -1.99
C ALA A 307 18.93 3.24 -1.90
N VAL A 308 18.09 2.60 -2.70
CA VAL A 308 16.62 2.75 -2.64
C VAL A 308 16.07 2.28 -1.29
N PHE A 309 16.61 1.23 -0.71
CA PHE A 309 16.23 0.81 0.65
C PHE A 309 16.57 1.86 1.70
N GLY A 310 17.69 2.59 1.56
CA GLY A 310 18.01 3.76 2.39
C GLY A 310 16.97 4.87 2.28
N ILE A 311 16.50 5.18 1.06
CA ILE A 311 15.42 6.14 0.81
C ILE A 311 14.10 5.67 1.44
N PHE A 312 13.78 4.37 1.30
CA PHE A 312 12.61 3.75 1.92
C PHE A 312 12.62 3.92 3.44
N LEU A 313 13.76 3.68 4.11
CA LEU A 313 13.91 3.92 5.54
C LEU A 313 13.80 5.40 5.92
N ALA A 314 14.24 6.31 5.05
CA ALA A 314 14.18 7.75 5.26
C ALA A 314 12.80 8.36 4.93
N SER A 315 11.78 7.55 4.59
CA SER A 315 10.45 8.03 4.20
C SER A 315 9.45 8.02 5.37
N LYS A 316 9.44 6.95 6.17
CA LYS A 316 8.50 6.79 7.29
C LYS A 316 9.04 5.79 8.31
N GLN A 317 8.72 6.01 9.58
CA GLN A 317 9.17 5.18 10.71
C GLN A 317 8.73 3.71 10.56
N THR A 318 7.57 3.46 9.95
CA THR A 318 7.07 2.10 9.71
C THR A 318 7.98 1.28 8.77
N ALA A 319 8.82 1.95 7.97
CA ALA A 319 9.81 1.29 7.11
C ALA A 319 10.85 0.49 7.91
N PHE A 320 11.18 0.92 9.14
CA PHE A 320 12.15 0.21 9.99
C PHE A 320 11.70 -1.21 10.35
N ALA A 321 10.40 -1.50 10.31
CA ALA A 321 9.88 -2.84 10.54
C ALA A 321 10.41 -3.88 9.53
N PHE A 322 10.87 -3.46 8.36
CA PHE A 322 11.43 -4.33 7.31
C PHE A 322 12.89 -4.72 7.59
N VAL A 323 13.64 -3.94 8.36
CA VAL A 323 15.08 -4.15 8.61
C VAL A 323 15.40 -5.52 9.23
N PRO A 324 14.78 -5.95 10.36
CA PRO A 324 15.14 -7.23 10.98
C PRO A 324 14.87 -8.43 10.05
N PHE A 325 13.85 -8.34 9.20
CA PHE A 325 13.51 -9.40 8.26
C PHE A 325 14.47 -9.43 7.06
N LEU A 326 14.89 -8.26 6.56
CA LEU A 326 15.87 -8.19 5.47
C LEU A 326 17.26 -8.63 5.94
N LEU A 327 17.66 -8.28 7.17
CA LEU A 327 18.90 -8.78 7.80
C LEU A 327 18.94 -10.30 7.89
N ALA A 328 17.77 -10.94 8.03
CA ALA A 328 17.67 -12.39 8.10
C ALA A 328 17.79 -13.09 6.73
N VAL A 329 17.73 -12.36 5.61
CA VAL A 329 17.87 -12.93 4.27
C VAL A 329 19.31 -13.40 4.05
N ARG A 330 19.45 -14.65 3.60
CA ARG A 330 20.77 -15.26 3.36
C ARG A 330 21.41 -14.71 2.10
N GLY A 331 22.73 -14.59 2.11
CA GLY A 331 23.53 -14.22 0.93
C GLY A 331 23.68 -12.72 0.69
N ILE A 332 23.06 -11.86 1.51
CA ILE A 332 23.26 -10.42 1.45
C ILE A 332 24.60 -10.08 2.11
N LYS A 333 25.50 -9.46 1.35
CA LYS A 333 26.82 -9.00 1.84
C LYS A 333 26.65 -7.74 2.72
N PHE A 334 27.67 -7.45 3.53
CA PHE A 334 27.67 -6.25 4.39
C PHE A 334 27.77 -4.93 3.61
N LYS A 335 28.50 -4.90 2.48
CA LYS A 335 28.71 -3.66 1.70
C LYS A 335 27.41 -2.96 1.26
N PRO A 336 26.40 -3.63 0.69
CA PRO A 336 25.10 -3.00 0.41
C PRO A 336 24.44 -2.34 1.63
N TRP A 337 24.56 -2.91 2.83
CA TRP A 337 24.02 -2.28 4.05
C TRP A 337 24.66 -0.93 4.35
N LEU A 338 25.97 -0.80 4.14
CA LEU A 338 26.66 0.50 4.28
C LEU A 338 26.10 1.55 3.32
N ILE A 339 25.69 1.14 2.11
CA ILE A 339 25.08 2.05 1.14
C ILE A 339 23.70 2.50 1.63
N ALA A 340 22.87 1.57 2.12
CA ALA A 340 21.57 1.93 2.70
C ALA A 340 21.71 2.91 3.87
N LEU A 341 22.67 2.65 4.77
CA LEU A 341 22.96 3.53 5.90
C LEU A 341 23.49 4.90 5.46
N ALA A 342 24.38 4.94 4.47
CA ALA A 342 24.92 6.18 3.94
C ALA A 342 23.83 7.03 3.27
N VAL A 343 22.95 6.43 2.46
CA VAL A 343 21.84 7.14 1.82
C VAL A 343 20.80 7.60 2.84
N PHE A 344 20.45 6.75 3.80
CA PHE A 344 19.58 7.14 4.91
C PHE A 344 20.17 8.33 5.68
N GLY A 345 21.45 8.25 6.06
CA GLY A 345 22.15 9.31 6.77
C GLY A 345 22.23 10.60 5.97
N LEU A 346 22.53 10.52 4.67
CA LEU A 346 22.59 11.69 3.79
C LEU A 346 21.26 12.45 3.71
N ILE A 347 20.14 11.73 3.77
CA ILE A 347 18.81 12.34 3.71
C ILE A 347 18.38 12.87 5.08
N VAL A 348 18.63 12.11 6.14
CA VAL A 348 18.09 12.39 7.48
C VAL A 348 18.95 13.35 8.28
N LEU A 349 20.28 13.19 8.26
CA LEU A 349 21.20 13.98 9.09
C LEU A 349 21.13 15.50 8.85
N PRO A 350 20.95 16.01 7.61
CA PRO A 350 20.79 17.45 7.40
C PRO A 350 19.65 18.04 8.23
N PHE A 351 18.52 17.35 8.33
CA PHE A 351 17.35 17.82 9.08
C PHE A 351 17.52 17.67 10.59
N VAL A 352 18.19 16.57 11.03
CA VAL A 352 18.57 16.40 12.43
C VAL A 352 19.47 17.55 12.89
N PHE A 353 20.45 17.96 12.08
CA PHE A 353 21.36 19.05 12.44
C PHE A 353 20.75 20.44 12.24
N TRP A 354 19.75 20.58 11.37
CA TRP A 354 19.05 21.84 11.17
C TRP A 354 18.32 22.28 12.44
N GLN A 355 17.58 21.36 13.07
CA GLN A 355 16.92 21.61 14.35
C GLN A 355 16.69 20.29 15.12
N PRO A 356 17.63 19.89 15.99
CA PRO A 356 17.61 18.57 16.62
C PRO A 356 16.40 18.32 17.53
N ALA A 357 15.98 19.35 18.29
CA ALA A 357 14.91 19.22 19.27
C ALA A 357 13.56 18.96 18.62
N ASP A 358 13.18 19.79 17.65
CA ASP A 358 11.91 19.69 16.95
C ASP A 358 11.88 18.45 16.04
N PHE A 359 12.99 18.14 15.35
CA PHE A 359 13.09 16.89 14.59
C PHE A 359 12.85 15.65 15.47
N TYR A 360 13.47 15.60 16.66
CA TYR A 360 13.28 14.47 17.57
C TYR A 360 11.85 14.42 18.13
N TYR A 361 11.29 15.59 18.45
CA TYR A 361 9.93 15.69 18.96
C TYR A 361 8.93 15.14 17.94
N ASP A 362 8.93 15.66 16.72
CA ASP A 362 7.96 15.34 15.67
C ASP A 362 8.03 13.88 15.23
N ILE A 363 9.25 13.35 15.07
CA ILE A 363 9.46 12.01 14.53
C ILE A 363 9.23 10.92 15.57
N VAL A 364 9.58 11.19 16.83
CA VAL A 364 9.63 10.17 17.89
C VAL A 364 8.60 10.45 18.97
N ILE A 365 8.66 11.62 19.60
CA ILE A 365 7.88 11.90 20.81
C ILE A 365 6.41 12.05 20.49
N ASP A 366 6.06 12.80 19.44
CA ASP A 366 4.68 12.97 19.00
C ASP A 366 4.04 11.60 18.68
N GLN A 367 4.74 10.75 17.93
CA GLN A 367 4.25 9.40 17.60
C GLN A 367 4.03 8.50 18.82
N LEU A 368 4.83 8.67 19.89
CA LEU A 368 4.67 7.93 21.14
C LEU A 368 3.53 8.48 22.00
N LYS A 369 3.32 9.80 21.98
CA LYS A 369 2.28 10.50 22.75
C LYS A 369 0.92 10.51 22.06
N PHE A 370 0.88 10.28 20.75
CA PHE A 370 -0.32 10.38 19.93
C PHE A 370 -1.48 9.59 20.54
N LYS A 371 -2.50 10.32 20.99
CA LYS A 371 -3.72 9.73 21.52
C LYS A 371 -4.62 9.36 20.35
N GLU A 372 -4.86 8.07 20.19
CA GLU A 372 -5.67 7.57 19.09
C GLU A 372 -7.11 8.11 19.22
N GLY A 373 -7.67 8.66 18.14
CA GLY A 373 -9.10 8.92 18.07
C GLY A 373 -9.89 7.61 17.98
N LEU A 374 -11.20 7.66 18.22
CA LEU A 374 -12.09 6.48 18.21
C LEU A 374 -12.44 5.95 16.81
N HIS A 375 -11.68 6.34 15.79
CA HIS A 375 -11.94 6.00 14.38
C HIS A 375 -10.92 5.03 13.77
N SER A 376 -9.88 4.57 14.48
CA SER A 376 -8.92 3.60 13.93
C SER A 376 -9.53 2.19 13.84
N LEU A 377 -9.39 1.50 12.72
CA LEU A 377 -9.80 0.11 12.56
C LEU A 377 -8.77 -0.82 13.22
N SER A 378 -8.81 -0.93 14.55
CA SER A 378 -7.93 -1.78 15.35
C SER A 378 -8.65 -2.43 16.54
N VAL A 379 -8.08 -3.51 17.07
CA VAL A 379 -8.57 -4.16 18.30
C VAL A 379 -8.45 -3.20 19.49
N ASN A 380 -7.39 -2.38 19.54
CA ASN A 380 -7.24 -1.38 20.62
C ASN A 380 -8.44 -0.47 20.72
N ASN A 381 -8.87 0.05 19.58
CA ASN A 381 -9.98 0.97 19.57
C ASN A 381 -11.34 0.25 19.78
N LEU A 382 -11.51 -0.98 19.29
CA LEU A 382 -12.67 -1.81 19.69
C LEU A 382 -12.73 -2.00 21.21
N SER A 383 -11.59 -2.28 21.86
CA SER A 383 -11.51 -2.41 23.32
C SER A 383 -11.91 -1.11 24.02
N ARG A 384 -11.46 0.05 23.52
CA ARG A 384 -11.84 1.35 24.08
C ARG A 384 -13.33 1.64 23.96
N ILE A 385 -13.97 1.23 22.86
CA ILE A 385 -15.41 1.43 22.67
C ILE A 385 -16.22 0.48 23.56
N VAL A 386 -15.85 -0.80 23.60
CA VAL A 386 -16.64 -1.85 24.30
C VAL A 386 -16.38 -1.84 25.81
N PHE A 387 -15.12 -1.73 26.23
CA PHE A 387 -14.71 -1.86 27.63
C PHE A 387 -14.31 -0.54 28.28
N GLN A 388 -14.36 0.58 27.54
CA GLN A 388 -13.86 1.90 28.01
C GLN A 388 -12.40 1.88 28.45
N ALA A 389 -11.65 0.85 28.04
CA ALA A 389 -10.27 0.62 28.38
C ALA A 389 -9.47 0.33 27.10
N GLY A 390 -8.36 1.05 26.94
CA GLY A 390 -7.35 0.71 25.94
C GLY A 390 -6.68 -0.62 26.28
N ILE A 391 -6.19 -1.32 25.27
CA ILE A 391 -5.44 -2.53 25.55
C ILE A 391 -4.09 -2.15 26.14
N ASN A 392 -3.67 -2.92 27.13
CA ASN A 392 -2.46 -2.67 27.88
C ASN A 392 -1.21 -2.69 26.98
N GLN A 393 -0.26 -1.80 27.28
CA GLN A 393 1.09 -1.72 26.70
C GLN A 393 1.84 -3.06 26.69
N TRP A 394 1.44 -4.05 27.51
CA TRP A 394 1.92 -5.43 27.40
C TRP A 394 1.73 -6.07 26.01
N LEU A 395 0.86 -5.54 25.14
CA LEU A 395 0.80 -5.95 23.73
C LEU A 395 2.06 -5.63 22.92
N LEU A 396 2.91 -4.73 23.36
CA LEU A 396 4.23 -4.56 22.74
C LEU A 396 5.05 -5.86 22.86
N PHE A 397 4.85 -6.65 23.92
CA PHE A 397 5.46 -7.97 24.05
C PHE A 397 4.84 -9.01 23.13
N SER A 398 3.55 -8.89 22.78
CA SER A 398 2.94 -9.78 21.77
C SER A 398 3.45 -9.46 20.36
N ALA A 399 3.69 -8.18 20.05
CA ALA A 399 4.38 -7.78 18.82
C ALA A 399 5.83 -8.32 18.78
N ALA A 400 6.58 -8.21 19.87
CA ALA A 400 7.94 -8.77 19.98
C ALA A 400 7.94 -10.31 19.87
N GLY A 401 6.98 -10.98 20.51
CA GLY A 401 6.80 -12.42 20.40
C GLY A 401 6.46 -12.85 18.97
N LEU A 402 5.56 -12.13 18.30
CA LEU A 402 5.24 -12.35 16.89
C LEU A 402 6.48 -12.16 16.01
N LEU A 403 7.24 -11.08 16.20
CA LEU A 403 8.50 -10.83 15.50
C LEU A 403 9.46 -12.02 15.65
N LEU A 404 9.67 -12.52 16.87
CA LEU A 404 10.54 -13.67 17.13
C LEU A 404 10.03 -14.95 16.45
N VAL A 405 8.73 -15.23 16.48
CA VAL A 405 8.14 -16.40 15.82
C VAL A 405 8.33 -16.31 14.30
N VAL A 406 8.01 -15.16 13.72
CA VAL A 406 8.14 -14.90 12.28
C VAL A 406 9.60 -14.98 11.84
N LEU A 407 10.52 -14.39 12.61
CA LEU A 407 11.96 -14.51 12.35
C LEU A 407 12.44 -15.95 12.49
N ARG A 408 11.98 -16.74 13.45
CA ARG A 408 12.47 -18.12 13.61
C ARG A 408 11.94 -19.07 12.53
N ARG A 409 10.70 -18.86 12.06
CA ARG A 409 10.03 -19.79 11.15
C ARG A 409 9.96 -19.35 9.69
N GLY A 410 10.13 -18.05 9.42
CA GLY A 410 10.07 -17.51 8.07
C GLY A 410 11.22 -18.00 7.19
N LYS A 411 10.96 -18.09 5.88
CA LYS A 411 11.99 -18.34 4.87
C LYS A 411 13.01 -17.20 4.90
N LYS A 412 14.28 -17.53 4.61
CA LYS A 412 15.41 -16.58 4.63
C LYS A 412 15.79 -16.10 3.23
N ASP A 413 14.78 -15.86 2.42
CA ASP A 413 14.86 -15.38 1.04
C ASP A 413 14.02 -14.09 0.88
N LEU A 414 14.02 -13.49 -0.32
CA LEU A 414 13.33 -12.22 -0.58
C LEU A 414 11.81 -12.32 -0.36
N ALA A 415 11.19 -13.43 -0.77
CA ALA A 415 9.77 -13.67 -0.55
C ALA A 415 9.44 -13.83 0.95
N GLY A 416 10.30 -14.53 1.70
CA GLY A 416 10.21 -14.67 3.14
C GLY A 416 10.36 -13.34 3.88
N PHE A 417 11.27 -12.48 3.43
CA PHE A 417 11.41 -11.09 3.92
C PHE A 417 10.10 -10.29 3.79
N LEU A 418 9.52 -10.27 2.58
CA LEU A 418 8.26 -9.54 2.35
C LEU A 418 7.12 -10.14 3.18
N HIS A 419 6.95 -11.46 3.14
CA HIS A 419 5.90 -12.16 3.88
C HIS A 419 5.98 -11.88 5.38
N ALA A 420 7.18 -11.96 5.95
CA ALA A 420 7.42 -11.68 7.36
C ALA A 420 7.11 -10.22 7.74
N SER A 421 7.55 -9.27 6.91
CA SER A 421 7.33 -7.84 7.15
C SER A 421 5.84 -7.48 7.09
N ILE A 422 5.12 -8.00 6.09
CA ILE A 422 3.67 -7.83 5.93
C ILE A 422 2.92 -8.39 7.14
N LEU A 423 3.24 -9.62 7.53
CA LEU A 423 2.58 -10.29 8.63
C LEU A 423 2.78 -9.56 9.96
N PHE A 424 3.99 -9.07 10.20
CA PHE A 424 4.32 -8.30 11.40
C PHE A 424 3.61 -6.94 11.42
N LEU A 425 3.69 -6.16 10.33
CA LEU A 425 3.05 -4.85 10.25
C LEU A 425 1.53 -4.94 10.30
N LEU A 426 0.93 -5.90 9.59
CA LEU A 426 -0.52 -6.14 9.66
C LEU A 426 -0.94 -6.47 11.10
N GLY A 427 -0.20 -7.34 11.79
CA GLY A 427 -0.45 -7.64 13.20
C GLY A 427 -0.32 -6.40 14.09
N LEU A 428 0.71 -5.58 13.89
CA LEU A 428 0.93 -4.36 14.66
C LEU A 428 -0.20 -3.34 14.46
N PHE A 429 -0.61 -3.07 13.22
CA PHE A 429 -1.68 -2.12 12.92
C PHE A 429 -3.05 -2.64 13.36
N PHE A 430 -3.32 -3.92 13.15
CA PHE A 430 -4.54 -4.57 13.60
C PHE A 430 -4.69 -4.50 15.12
N LEU A 431 -3.61 -4.73 15.88
CA LEU A 431 -3.65 -4.74 17.33
C LEU A 431 -3.66 -3.33 17.93
N ARG A 432 -2.80 -2.44 17.44
CA ARG A 432 -2.59 -1.09 18.00
C ARG A 432 -3.40 -0.04 17.25
N ARG A 433 -3.00 0.30 16.02
CA ARG A 433 -3.53 1.45 15.27
C ARG A 433 -3.56 1.16 13.78
N GLY A 434 -4.76 1.09 13.20
CA GLY A 434 -4.97 0.76 11.81
C GLY A 434 -5.81 1.81 11.07
N PHE A 435 -5.17 2.68 10.30
CA PHE A 435 -5.84 3.58 9.37
C PHE A 435 -5.80 3.02 7.94
N VAL A 436 -6.63 3.55 7.05
CA VAL A 436 -6.77 3.04 5.68
C VAL A 436 -5.46 3.06 4.91
N ASN A 437 -4.64 4.10 5.04
CA ASN A 437 -3.33 4.14 4.40
C ASN A 437 -2.42 2.98 4.82
N TYR A 438 -2.46 2.56 6.09
CA TYR A 438 -1.66 1.44 6.57
C TYR A 438 -2.10 0.14 5.91
N TYR A 439 -3.41 -0.13 5.86
CA TYR A 439 -3.94 -1.34 5.23
C TYR A 439 -3.81 -1.32 3.70
N ASN A 440 -3.94 -0.14 3.08
CA ASN A 440 -3.68 0.05 1.66
C ASN A 440 -2.21 -0.28 1.31
N PHE A 441 -1.25 0.18 2.12
CA PHE A 441 0.16 -0.17 1.97
C PHE A 441 0.41 -1.67 2.17
N ILE A 442 -0.22 -2.30 3.17
CA ILE A 442 -0.16 -3.75 3.36
C ILE A 442 -0.65 -4.48 2.11
N SER A 443 -1.77 -4.06 1.53
CA SER A 443 -2.29 -4.65 0.29
C SER A 443 -1.34 -4.48 -0.90
N LEU A 444 -0.71 -3.30 -1.06
CA LEU A 444 0.34 -3.11 -2.07
C LEU A 444 1.52 -4.07 -1.83
N ALA A 445 2.04 -4.15 -0.61
CA ALA A 445 3.10 -5.10 -0.28
C ALA A 445 2.69 -6.57 -0.53
N MET A 446 1.42 -6.92 -0.30
CA MET A 446 0.87 -8.23 -0.63
C MET A 446 0.81 -8.49 -2.13
N ILE A 447 0.42 -7.51 -2.94
CA ILE A 447 0.47 -7.63 -4.40
C ILE A 447 1.91 -7.90 -4.85
N LEU A 448 2.91 -7.22 -4.28
CA LEU A 448 4.32 -7.52 -4.59
C LEU A 448 4.71 -8.95 -4.21
N LEU A 449 4.24 -9.46 -3.07
CA LEU A 449 4.47 -10.85 -2.66
C LEU A 449 3.77 -11.86 -3.59
N ILE A 450 2.55 -11.56 -4.04
CA ILE A 450 1.81 -12.32 -5.06
C ILE A 450 2.61 -12.36 -6.36
N VAL A 451 3.17 -11.23 -6.79
CA VAL A 451 4.01 -11.11 -7.99
C VAL A 451 5.27 -11.95 -7.90
N LEU A 452 5.94 -11.99 -6.73
CA LEU A 452 7.06 -12.90 -6.52
C LEU A 452 6.62 -14.36 -6.61
N SER A 453 5.50 -14.73 -5.99
CA SER A 453 4.96 -16.08 -6.07
C SER A 453 4.64 -16.47 -7.51
N LEU A 454 4.06 -15.56 -8.31
CA LEU A 454 3.76 -15.79 -9.72
C LEU A 454 5.02 -15.96 -10.56
N ARG A 455 6.07 -15.19 -10.28
CA ARG A 455 7.36 -15.27 -10.97
C ARG A 455 8.08 -16.60 -10.76
N ASP A 456 7.87 -17.23 -9.60
CA ASP A 456 8.49 -18.51 -9.24
C ASP A 456 7.70 -19.73 -9.74
N LEU A 457 6.44 -19.54 -10.18
CA LEU A 457 5.66 -20.61 -10.80
C LEU A 457 6.23 -20.96 -12.17
N LYS A 458 6.52 -22.25 -12.37
CA LYS A 458 6.72 -22.82 -13.70
C LYS A 458 5.32 -23.07 -14.28
N ILE A 459 4.89 -22.23 -15.21
CA ILE A 459 3.60 -22.35 -15.91
C ILE A 459 3.84 -22.98 -17.28
#